data_AF-A0A7Y3G853-F1
#
_entry.id   AF-A0A7Y3G853-F1
#
_cell.length_a   1.000
_cell.length_b   1.000
_cell.length_c   1.000
_cell.angle_alpha   90.00
_cell.angle_beta   90.00
_cell.angle_gamma   90.00
#
_symmetry.space_group_name_H-M   'P 1'
#
loop_
_entity.id
_entity.type
_entity.pdbx_description
1 polymer ?
#
loop_
_entity_poly.entity_id
_entity_poly.type
_entity_poly.pdbx_seq_one_letter_code
_entity_poly.pdbx_strand_id
1 'polypeptide(L)'
;LMIEIDSEDTKCIIPGKLFEYMASNRPILAIGPEGSDVATIVEETNTGKYFTYKDHASLKEWINKQFELYQYGKLNNEPRGIDKYHRQTLTESLAELI
;
A
#
# COMPACT_ATOMS: atom_id res chain seq x y z
N LEU A 1 -9.16 0.84 2.21
CA LEU A 1 -9.37 -0.37 1.39
C LEU A 1 -9.09 0.01 -0.04
N MET A 2 -8.17 -0.69 -0.68
CA MET A 2 -7.82 -0.54 -2.08
C MET A 2 -8.02 -1.91 -2.74
N ILE A 3 -8.75 -1.93 -3.86
CA ILE A 3 -9.03 -3.15 -4.60
C ILE A 3 -8.68 -2.88 -6.07
N GLU A 4 -7.85 -3.74 -6.63
CA GLU A 4 -7.47 -3.76 -8.03
C GLU A 4 -8.18 -4.92 -8.72
N ILE A 5 -8.46 -4.81 -10.02
CA ILE A 5 -9.04 -5.93 -10.79
C ILE A 5 -8.01 -7.06 -10.85
N ASP A 6 -8.46 -8.31 -10.70
CA ASP A 6 -7.61 -9.50 -10.87
C ASP A 6 -7.31 -9.75 -12.36
N SER A 7 -6.34 -9.01 -12.91
CA SER A 7 -5.94 -9.10 -14.31
C SER A 7 -4.46 -8.80 -14.49
N GLU A 8 -3.85 -9.28 -15.56
CA GLU A 8 -2.45 -8.94 -15.89
C GLU A 8 -2.27 -7.44 -16.16
N ASP A 9 -3.23 -6.82 -16.85
CA ASP A 9 -3.16 -5.41 -17.25
C ASP A 9 -3.07 -4.46 -16.05
N THR A 10 -3.64 -4.83 -14.91
CA THR A 10 -3.65 -4.01 -13.69
C THR A 10 -2.39 -4.15 -12.85
N LYS A 11 -1.51 -5.13 -13.10
CA LYS A 11 -0.29 -5.32 -12.30
C LYS A 11 0.67 -4.12 -12.36
N CYS A 12 0.72 -3.45 -13.50
CA CYS A 12 1.61 -2.31 -13.73
C CYS A 12 0.93 -0.95 -13.51
N ILE A 13 -0.32 -0.92 -13.05
CA ILE A 13 -1.08 0.32 -12.86
C ILE A 13 -0.99 0.74 -11.40
N ILE A 14 -0.29 1.83 -11.12
CA ILE A 14 -0.25 2.43 -9.78
C ILE A 14 -1.33 3.52 -9.68
N PRO A 15 -2.40 3.33 -8.91
CA PRO A 15 -3.44 4.34 -8.79
C PRO A 15 -3.02 5.49 -7.87
N GLY A 16 -3.40 6.72 -8.24
CA GLY A 16 -3.06 7.93 -7.48
C GLY A 16 -3.49 7.91 -6.00
N LYS A 17 -4.60 7.23 -5.68
CA LYS A 17 -5.09 7.09 -4.29
C LYS A 17 -4.13 6.35 -3.37
N LEU A 18 -3.22 5.53 -3.91
CA LEU A 18 -2.20 4.88 -3.11
C LEU A 18 -1.37 5.91 -2.33
N PHE A 19 -0.93 6.97 -3.01
CA PHE A 19 -0.15 8.05 -2.41
C PHE A 19 -0.94 8.85 -1.36
N GLU A 20 -2.23 9.07 -1.59
CA GLU A 20 -3.11 9.69 -0.60
C GLU A 20 -3.25 8.84 0.67
N TYR A 21 -3.36 7.52 0.52
CA TYR A 21 -3.44 6.62 1.66
C TYR A 21 -2.13 6.52 2.44
N MET A 22 -0.98 6.52 1.74
CA MET A 22 0.33 6.58 2.40
C MET A 22 0.46 7.85 3.26
N ALA A 23 0.04 9.01 2.75
CA ALA A 23 0.06 10.27 3.49
C ALA A 23 -0.89 10.31 4.70
N SER A 24 -1.90 9.43 4.74
CA SER A 24 -2.90 9.40 5.82
C SER A 24 -2.41 8.75 7.12
N ASN A 25 -1.23 8.12 7.13
CA ASN A 25 -0.68 7.36 8.25
C ASN A 25 -1.70 6.36 8.84
N ARG A 26 -2.35 5.60 7.94
CA ARG A 26 -3.26 4.51 8.31
C ARG A 26 -2.89 3.24 7.56
N PRO A 27 -2.91 2.06 8.21
CA PRO A 27 -2.60 0.81 7.54
C PRO A 27 -3.47 0.60 6.30
N ILE A 28 -2.82 0.45 5.15
CA ILE A 28 -3.49 0.17 3.88
C ILE A 28 -3.86 -1.32 3.83
N LEU A 29 -5.12 -1.60 3.55
CA LEU A 29 -5.57 -2.92 3.13
C LEU A 29 -5.71 -2.91 1.61
N ALA A 30 -4.81 -3.60 0.91
CA ALA A 30 -4.80 -3.70 -0.55
C ALA A 30 -5.10 -5.14 -0.99
N ILE A 31 -5.90 -5.29 -2.05
CA ILE A 31 -6.22 -6.57 -2.68
C ILE A 31 -6.05 -6.42 -4.19
N GLY A 32 -5.38 -7.36 -4.85
CA GLY A 32 -5.22 -7.34 -6.30
C GLY A 32 -4.47 -8.55 -6.87
N PRO A 33 -4.01 -8.47 -8.12
CA PRO A 33 -3.34 -9.57 -8.81
C PRO A 33 -1.94 -9.83 -8.24
N GLU A 34 -1.48 -11.07 -8.37
CA GLU A 34 -0.11 -11.44 -7.96
C GLU A 34 0.94 -10.71 -8.80
N GLY A 35 1.92 -10.09 -8.14
CA GLY A 35 2.98 -9.32 -8.80
C GLY A 35 2.59 -7.88 -9.18
N SER A 36 1.57 -7.30 -8.55
CA SER A 36 1.26 -5.87 -8.70
C SER A 36 2.37 -4.98 -8.14
N ASP A 37 2.69 -3.89 -8.84
CA ASP A 37 3.61 -2.84 -8.36
C ASP A 37 3.12 -2.21 -7.04
N VAL A 38 1.80 -2.21 -6.81
CA VAL A 38 1.21 -1.75 -5.56
C VAL A 38 1.67 -2.61 -4.38
N ALA A 39 1.79 -3.93 -4.57
CA ALA A 39 2.26 -4.84 -3.52
C ALA A 39 3.67 -4.44 -3.07
N THR A 40 4.57 -4.25 -4.03
CA THR A 40 5.94 -3.80 -3.80
C THR A 40 5.98 -2.48 -3.04
N ILE A 41 5.21 -1.47 -3.47
CA ILE A 41 5.19 -0.16 -2.82
C ILE A 41 4.69 -0.27 -1.37
N VAL A 42 3.60 -1.00 -1.13
CA VAL A 42 2.99 -1.14 0.21
C VAL A 42 3.94 -1.85 1.17
N GLU A 43 4.63 -2.89 0.70
CA GLU A 43 5.57 -3.68 1.50
C GLU A 43 6.86 -2.92 1.79
N GLU A 44 7.49 -2.31 0.77
CA GLU A 44 8.72 -1.51 0.94
C GLU A 44 8.52 -0.34 1.90
N THR A 45 7.35 0.31 1.82
CA THR A 45 7.05 1.47 2.64
C THR A 45 6.51 1.11 4.02
N ASN A 46 6.24 -0.17 4.30
CA ASN A 46 5.58 -0.63 5.53
C ASN A 46 4.28 0.14 5.83
N THR A 47 3.54 0.51 4.78
CA THR A 47 2.33 1.34 4.90
C THR A 47 1.06 0.52 5.09
N GLY A 48 1.13 -0.80 4.91
CA GLY A 48 -0.04 -1.67 4.98
C GLY A 48 0.28 -3.12 4.66
N LYS A 49 -0.72 -3.85 4.16
CA LYS A 49 -0.57 -5.23 3.69
C LYS A 49 -1.32 -5.43 2.38
N TYR A 50 -0.66 -6.15 1.48
CA TYR A 50 -1.23 -6.59 0.20
C TYR A 50 -1.71 -8.03 0.30
N PHE A 51 -2.80 -8.34 -0.40
CA PHE A 51 -3.39 -9.67 -0.48
C PHE A 51 -3.76 -9.97 -1.93
N THR A 52 -3.63 -11.23 -2.32
CA THR A 52 -4.24 -11.73 -3.54
C THR A 52 -5.69 -12.14 -3.28
N TYR A 53 -6.46 -12.33 -4.34
CA TYR A 53 -7.81 -12.86 -4.25
C TYR A 53 -7.90 -14.28 -3.64
N LYS A 54 -6.77 -14.99 -3.52
CA LYS A 54 -6.69 -16.32 -2.91
C LYS A 54 -6.46 -16.29 -1.39
N ASP A 55 -6.10 -15.14 -0.83
CA ASP A 55 -5.59 -15.01 0.55
C ASP A 55 -6.69 -14.80 1.62
N HIS A 56 -7.85 -15.42 1.44
CA HIS A 56 -9.04 -15.17 2.26
C HIS A 56 -8.80 -15.39 3.77
N ALA A 57 -8.12 -16.47 4.15
CA ALA A 57 -7.85 -16.79 5.56
C ALA A 57 -6.95 -15.74 6.23
N SER A 58 -5.82 -15.43 5.60
CA SER A 58 -4.88 -14.42 6.10
C SER A 58 -5.44 -13.00 6.07
N LEU A 59 -6.31 -12.68 5.10
CA LEU A 59 -7.02 -11.40 5.04
C LEU A 59 -7.90 -11.23 6.28
N LYS A 60 -8.70 -12.24 6.61
CA LYS A 60 -9.57 -12.23 7.79
C LYS A 60 -8.77 -12.07 9.08
N GLU A 61 -7.70 -12.83 9.24
CA GLU A 61 -6.81 -12.73 10.41
C GLU A 61 -6.22 -11.33 10.55
N TRP A 62 -5.75 -10.74 9.45
CA TRP A 62 -5.18 -9.41 9.47
C TRP A 62 -6.21 -8.34 9.84
N ILE A 63 -7.42 -8.39 9.28
CA ILE A 63 -8.51 -7.45 9.62
C ILE A 63 -8.83 -7.53 11.11
N ASN A 64 -8.97 -8.73 11.67
CA ASN A 64 -9.23 -8.92 13.09
C ASN A 64 -8.12 -8.31 13.95
N LYS A 65 -6.86 -8.58 13.60
CA LYS A 65 -5.69 -8.01 14.30
C LYS A 65 -5.67 -6.49 14.23
N GLN A 66 -5.94 -5.89 13.07
CA GLN A 66 -5.98 -4.43 12.95
C GLN A 66 -7.12 -3.82 13.76
N PHE A 67 -8.27 -4.48 13.77
CA PHE A 67 -9.42 -4.05 14.57
C PHE A 67 -9.13 -4.09 16.08
N GLU A 68 -8.47 -5.15 16.57
CA GLU A 68 -7.99 -5.21 17.97
C GLU A 68 -7.03 -4.06 18.29
N LEU A 69 -6.01 -3.84 17.45
CA LEU A 69 -5.05 -2.74 17.63
C LEU A 69 -5.75 -1.37 17.65
N TYR A 70 -6.74 -1.17 16.79
CA TYR A 70 -7.56 0.04 16.77
C TYR A 70 -8.33 0.24 18.08
N GLN A 71 -8.98 -0.82 18.61
CA GLN A 71 -9.71 -0.75 19.88
C GLN A 71 -8.82 -0.37 21.06
N TYR A 72 -7.54 -0.77 21.04
CA TYR A 72 -6.57 -0.40 22.08
C TYR A 72 -5.85 0.93 21.81
N GLY A 73 -6.18 1.66 20.74
CA GLY A 73 -5.47 2.88 20.35
C GLY A 73 -4.02 2.64 19.93
N LYS A 74 -3.67 1.41 19.57
CA LYS A 74 -2.32 0.96 19.17
C LYS A 74 -2.21 0.73 17.66
N LEU A 75 -3.19 1.19 16.88
CA LEU A 75 -3.13 1.15 15.43
C LEU A 75 -2.05 2.13 14.96
N ASN A 76 -0.85 1.59 14.73
CA ASN A 76 0.27 2.35 14.21
C ASN A 76 0.90 1.55 13.08
N ASN A 77 0.98 2.15 11.91
CA ASN A 77 1.91 1.76 10.88
C ASN A 77 3.17 2.62 11.08
N GLU A 78 4.35 2.01 11.03
CA GLU A 78 5.61 2.75 11.01
C GLU A 78 6.04 2.91 9.54
N PRO A 79 5.41 3.82 8.77
CA PRO A 79 5.76 3.97 7.37
C PRO A 79 7.20 4.45 7.23
N ARG A 80 7.85 4.00 6.17
CA ARG A 80 9.25 4.33 5.87
C ARG A 80 9.38 4.67 4.40
N GLY A 81 10.26 5.62 4.08
CA GLY A 81 10.58 5.96 2.70
C GLY A 81 9.41 6.47 1.87
N ILE A 82 8.33 6.97 2.48
CA ILE A 82 7.24 7.65 1.74
C ILE A 82 7.78 8.91 1.06
N ASP A 83 8.77 9.57 1.66
CA ASP A 83 9.39 10.80 1.17
C ASP A 83 9.87 10.69 -0.29
N LYS A 84 10.30 9.49 -0.72
CA LYS A 84 10.72 9.23 -2.10
C LYS A 84 9.62 9.45 -3.14
N TYR A 85 8.36 9.39 -2.73
CA TYR A 85 7.18 9.63 -3.56
C TYR A 85 6.64 11.06 -3.47
N HIS A 86 7.31 11.95 -2.71
CA HIS A 86 6.92 13.36 -2.70
C HIS A 86 7.20 13.98 -4.06
N ARG A 87 6.30 14.86 -4.50
CA ARG A 87 6.44 15.56 -5.79
C ARG A 87 7.80 16.24 -5.93
N GLN A 88 8.31 16.82 -4.85
CA GLN A 88 9.62 17.46 -4.83
C GLN A 88 10.73 16.46 -5.21
N THR A 89 10.84 15.34 -4.49
CA THR A 89 11.87 14.32 -4.74
C THR A 89 11.74 13.68 -6.12
N LEU A 90 10.52 13.36 -6.56
CA LEU A 90 10.29 12.80 -7.89
C LEU A 90 10.68 13.79 -9.01
N THR A 91 10.42 15.09 -8.81
CA THR A 91 10.79 16.13 -9.78
C THR A 91 12.30 16.36 -9.83
N GLU A 92 12.98 16.28 -8.69
CA GLU A 92 14.44 16.31 -8.60
C GLU A 92 15.07 15.14 -9.39
N SER A 93 14.64 13.90 -9.12
CA SER A 93 15.11 12.73 -9.87
C SER A 93 14.82 12.81 -11.37
N LEU A 94 13.68 13.39 -11.76
CA LEU A 94 13.37 13.61 -13.17
C LEU A 94 14.29 14.65 -13.81
N ALA A 95 14.60 15.75 -13.10
CA ALA A 95 15.47 16.80 -13.58
C ALA A 95 16.94 16.36 -13.72
N GLU A 96 17.38 15.34 -12.99
CA GLU A 96 18.73 14.77 -13.16
C GLU A 96 18.87 13.90 -14.43
N LEU A 97 17.75 13.42 -14.97
CA LEU A 97 17.72 12.55 -16.15
C LEU A 97 17.61 13.33 -17.48
N ILE A 98 17.28 14.62 -17.42
CA ILE A 98 17.00 15.49 -18.58
C ILE A 98 17.97 16.66 -18.60
#